data_AF-A0A7K2MZT6-F1
#
_entry.id   AF-A0A7K2MZT6-F1
#
_cell.length_a   1.000
_cell.length_b   1.000
_cell.length_c   1.000
_cell.angle_alpha   90.00
_cell.angle_beta   90.00
_cell.angle_gamma   90.00
#
_symmetry.space_group_name_H-M   'P 1'
#
loop_
_entity.id
_entity.type
_entity.pdbx_description
1 polymer ?
#
loop_
_entity_poly.entity_id
_entity_poly.type
_entity_poly.pdbx_seq_one_letter_code
_entity_poly.pdbx_strand_id
1 'polypeptide(L)'
;SDFRRDAWGRLMRTAGFVGTTTYGTTEAAERAGARVRKIHRMLGATDPDTGERYGVDEPALLLWVHCAEIGSYLHVLGRSGFPLTAAHADRYLAEHRHSARLVGLDPGSVPANRAELAAYFARVRPELAAGPEAHEVDDFLRRPPTHPLLVPARELLWRRVARLAYDSLPPYAHELYGRPAPPPATVTRRLRATGTVLRAIPARLRWQLPPRHILRAMDRLGPAARPAPYKIGRQAAILDPPGEGAAD
;
A
#
# COMPACT_ATOMS: atom_id res chain seq x y z
N SER A 1 13.13 16.32 12.76
CA SER A 1 12.98 16.09 11.31
C SER A 1 11.86 16.97 10.78
N ASP A 2 11.87 17.29 9.48
CA ASP A 2 10.84 18.09 8.78
C ASP A 2 9.48 17.35 8.63
N PHE A 3 9.31 16.22 9.34
CA PHE A 3 8.11 15.37 9.30
C PHE A 3 6.84 16.18 9.58
N ARG A 4 6.88 17.11 10.53
CA ARG A 4 5.71 17.92 10.89
C ARG A 4 5.34 19.01 9.87
N ARG A 5 6.27 19.40 8.97
CA ARG A 5 6.06 20.53 8.03
C ARG A 5 5.58 20.11 6.63
N ASP A 6 5.88 18.88 6.16
CA ASP A 6 5.46 18.39 4.82
C ASP A 6 4.99 16.92 4.81
N ALA A 7 4.17 16.52 5.77
CA ALA A 7 3.70 15.14 5.80
C ALA A 7 2.61 14.83 4.75
N TRP A 8 1.83 15.81 4.29
CA TRP A 8 0.93 15.63 3.14
C TRP A 8 1.73 15.44 1.84
N GLY A 9 2.80 16.22 1.63
CA GLY A 9 3.70 16.00 0.51
C GLY A 9 4.42 14.65 0.59
N ARG A 10 4.80 14.16 1.78
CA ARG A 10 5.35 12.80 1.94
C ARG A 10 4.35 11.73 1.56
N LEU A 11 3.12 11.79 2.08
CA LEU A 11 2.06 10.83 1.72
C LEU A 11 1.80 10.82 0.20
N MET A 12 1.75 12.01 -0.41
CA MET A 12 1.59 12.13 -1.86
C MET A 12 2.79 11.64 -2.65
N ARG A 13 4.02 11.76 -2.13
CA ARG A 13 5.23 11.17 -2.75
C ARG A 13 5.19 9.66 -2.72
N THR A 14 4.76 9.04 -1.62
CA THR A 14 4.56 7.58 -1.55
C THR A 14 3.47 7.15 -2.53
N ALA A 15 2.30 7.80 -2.51
CA ALA A 15 1.22 7.48 -3.45
C ALA A 15 1.64 7.67 -4.92
N GLY A 16 2.45 8.69 -5.21
CA GLY A 16 3.03 8.93 -6.54
C GLY A 16 4.07 7.89 -6.93
N PHE A 17 4.90 7.42 -6.00
CA PHE A 17 5.83 6.31 -6.22
C PHE A 17 5.07 5.05 -6.58
N VAL A 18 4.13 4.62 -5.72
CA VAL A 18 3.28 3.43 -5.95
C VAL A 18 2.53 3.54 -7.28
N GLY A 19 1.90 4.68 -7.54
CA GLY A 19 1.21 4.91 -8.80
C GLY A 19 2.12 4.85 -10.02
N THR A 20 3.37 5.31 -9.89
CA THR A 20 4.37 5.23 -10.97
C THR A 20 4.90 3.81 -11.16
N THR A 21 5.17 3.06 -10.09
CA THR A 21 5.67 1.69 -10.19
C THR A 21 4.59 0.72 -10.68
N THR A 22 3.31 0.99 -10.41
CA THR A 22 2.19 0.15 -10.86
C THR A 22 1.70 0.50 -12.26
N TYR A 23 1.57 1.79 -12.60
CA TYR A 23 0.91 2.24 -13.83
C TYR A 23 1.84 3.01 -14.80
N GLY A 24 3.08 3.28 -14.39
CA GLY A 24 4.08 3.97 -15.23
C GLY A 24 4.68 3.07 -16.31
N THR A 25 5.65 3.61 -17.05
CA THR A 25 6.53 2.82 -17.91
C THR A 25 7.65 2.19 -17.07
N THR A 26 8.29 1.14 -17.59
CA THR A 26 9.48 0.55 -16.95
C THR A 26 10.54 1.62 -16.65
N GLU A 27 10.85 2.48 -17.62
CA GLU A 27 11.82 3.56 -17.43
C GLU A 27 11.42 4.56 -16.33
N ALA A 28 10.12 4.89 -16.21
CA ALA A 28 9.63 5.75 -15.15
C ALA A 28 9.74 5.08 -13.77
N ALA A 29 9.41 3.78 -13.69
CA ALA A 29 9.54 2.99 -12.47
C ALA A 29 11.00 2.86 -12.03
N GLU A 30 11.93 2.61 -12.96
CA GLU A 30 13.38 2.55 -12.67
C GLU A 30 13.91 3.88 -12.14
N ARG A 31 13.56 4.99 -12.79
CA ARG A 31 13.96 6.34 -12.33
C ARG A 31 13.40 6.66 -10.95
N ALA A 32 12.15 6.28 -10.69
CA ALA A 32 11.53 6.44 -9.38
C ALA A 32 12.24 5.59 -8.32
N GLY A 33 12.53 4.33 -8.62
CA GLY A 33 13.28 3.42 -7.75
C GLY A 33 14.69 3.92 -7.44
N ALA A 34 15.45 4.35 -8.46
CA ALA A 34 16.78 4.91 -8.28
C ALA A 34 16.78 6.15 -7.36
N ARG A 35 15.77 7.02 -7.49
CA ARG A 35 15.59 8.18 -6.62
C ARG A 35 15.29 7.76 -5.18
N VAL A 36 14.38 6.81 -4.97
CA VAL A 36 14.06 6.29 -3.63
C VAL A 36 15.27 5.67 -2.96
N ARG A 37 16.01 4.80 -3.66
CA ARG A 37 17.25 4.19 -3.14
C ARG A 37 18.30 5.25 -2.79
N LYS A 38 18.44 6.31 -3.60
CA LYS A 38 19.33 7.43 -3.27
C LYS A 38 18.90 8.13 -1.97
N ILE A 39 17.60 8.36 -1.78
CA ILE A 39 17.08 8.98 -0.56
C ILE A 39 17.31 8.08 0.65
N HIS A 40 16.98 6.78 0.56
CA HIS A 40 17.16 5.85 1.68
C HIS A 40 18.62 5.74 2.12
N ARG A 41 19.59 5.69 1.19
CA ARG A 41 21.03 5.71 1.51
C ARG A 41 21.50 6.95 2.28
N MET A 42 20.78 8.06 2.19
CA MET A 42 21.14 9.31 2.88
C MET A 42 20.44 9.45 4.23
N LEU A 43 19.54 8.53 4.57
CA LEU A 43 18.74 8.59 5.79
C LEU A 43 19.21 7.50 6.75
N GLY A 44 19.46 7.90 7.99
CA GLY A 44 19.69 6.98 9.11
C GLY A 44 18.70 7.26 10.23
N ALA A 45 18.57 6.28 11.11
CA ALA A 45 17.81 6.40 12.35
C ALA A 45 18.71 5.98 13.53
N THR A 46 18.31 6.42 14.72
CA THR A 46 18.93 6.00 15.98
C THR A 46 17.84 5.31 16.79
N ASP A 47 18.11 4.09 17.24
CA ASP A 47 17.25 3.40 18.19
C ASP A 47 17.27 4.15 19.54
N PRO A 48 16.12 4.59 20.07
CA PRO A 48 16.07 5.36 21.30
C PRO A 48 16.41 4.56 22.55
N ASP A 49 16.24 3.23 22.54
CA ASP A 49 16.46 2.34 23.67
C ASP A 49 17.92 1.85 23.73
N THR A 50 18.51 1.51 22.58
CA THR A 50 19.88 0.97 22.50
C THR A 50 20.92 2.02 22.11
N GLY A 51 20.49 3.14 21.49
CA GLY A 51 21.39 4.14 20.90
C GLY A 51 22.05 3.71 19.59
N GLU A 52 21.72 2.53 19.07
CA GLU A 52 22.26 2.02 17.81
C GLU A 52 21.88 2.92 16.64
N ARG A 53 22.84 3.21 15.76
CA ARG A 53 22.59 3.95 14.52
C ARG A 53 22.55 2.98 13.35
N TYR A 54 21.47 3.05 12.58
CA TYR A 54 21.21 2.12 11.49
C TYR A 54 20.69 2.86 10.25
N GLY A 55 20.89 2.25 9.08
CA GLY A 55 20.45 2.80 7.79
C GLY A 55 18.98 2.48 7.55
N VAL A 56 18.19 3.42 7.02
CA VAL A 56 16.79 3.09 6.67
C VAL A 56 16.69 2.21 5.42
N ASP A 57 17.79 2.04 4.69
CA ASP A 57 17.92 1.13 3.55
C ASP A 57 18.38 -0.28 3.92
N GLU A 58 18.43 -0.61 5.21
CA GLU A 58 18.74 -1.98 5.63
C GLU A 58 17.71 -2.99 5.09
N PRO A 59 18.16 -4.14 4.54
CA PRO A 59 17.28 -5.08 3.87
C PRO A 59 16.09 -5.56 4.71
N ALA A 60 16.28 -5.75 6.02
CA ALA A 60 15.22 -6.19 6.92
C ALA A 60 14.10 -5.12 7.07
N LEU A 61 14.48 -3.84 7.17
CA LEU A 61 13.54 -2.72 7.26
C LEU A 61 12.80 -2.49 5.94
N LEU A 62 13.52 -2.57 4.82
CA LEU A 62 12.92 -2.49 3.49
C LEU A 62 11.92 -3.62 3.26
N LEU A 63 12.27 -4.85 3.67
CA LEU A 63 11.40 -6.01 3.54
C LEU A 63 10.13 -5.86 4.40
N TRP A 64 10.26 -5.32 5.61
CA TRP A 64 9.12 -5.01 6.48
C TRP A 64 8.15 -4.05 5.80
N VAL A 65 8.64 -2.91 5.32
CA VAL A 65 7.78 -1.91 4.67
C VAL A 65 7.12 -2.48 3.42
N HIS A 66 7.87 -3.22 2.60
CA HIS A 66 7.33 -3.85 1.39
C HIS A 66 6.22 -4.87 1.71
N CYS A 67 6.47 -5.80 2.65
CA CYS A 67 5.49 -6.80 3.06
C CYS A 67 4.25 -6.17 3.70
N ALA A 68 4.43 -5.18 4.59
CA ALA A 68 3.34 -4.45 5.21
C ALA A 68 2.48 -3.71 4.17
N GLU A 69 3.12 -3.09 3.17
CA GLU A 69 2.45 -2.40 2.07
C GLU A 69 1.57 -3.36 1.27
N ILE A 70 2.17 -4.36 0.61
CA ILE A 70 1.45 -5.26 -0.30
C ILE A 70 0.41 -6.11 0.46
N GLY A 71 0.76 -6.52 1.69
CA GLY A 71 -0.15 -7.25 2.58
C GLY A 71 -1.37 -6.42 2.97
N SER A 72 -1.19 -5.13 3.24
CA SER A 72 -2.31 -4.24 3.59
C SER A 72 -3.28 -4.03 2.42
N TYR A 73 -2.76 -3.86 1.19
CA TYR A 73 -3.57 -3.70 -0.01
C TYR A 73 -4.40 -4.97 -0.27
N LEU A 74 -3.74 -6.13 -0.21
CA LEU A 74 -4.38 -7.43 -0.38
C LEU A 74 -5.47 -7.68 0.67
N HIS A 75 -5.18 -7.38 1.93
CA HIS A 75 -6.11 -7.53 3.06
C HIS A 75 -7.35 -6.65 2.91
N VAL A 76 -7.17 -5.37 2.59
CA VAL A 76 -8.30 -4.44 2.38
C VAL A 76 -9.12 -4.85 1.16
N LEU A 77 -8.47 -5.18 0.04
CA LEU A 77 -9.15 -5.56 -1.20
C LEU A 77 -10.00 -6.83 -1.00
N GLY A 78 -9.42 -7.87 -0.39
CA GLY A 78 -10.12 -9.13 -0.12
C GLY A 78 -11.33 -8.96 0.81
N ARG A 79 -11.30 -7.98 1.71
CA ARG A 79 -12.42 -7.66 2.61
C ARG A 79 -13.41 -6.66 2.03
N SER A 80 -13.07 -5.98 0.93
CA SER A 80 -13.91 -4.94 0.31
C SER A 80 -15.08 -5.49 -0.52
N GLY A 81 -15.21 -6.81 -0.67
CA GLY A 81 -16.22 -7.44 -1.53
C GLY A 81 -15.84 -7.48 -3.01
N PHE A 82 -14.57 -7.27 -3.34
CA PHE A 82 -14.04 -7.55 -4.67
C PHE A 82 -13.85 -9.08 -4.84
N PRO A 83 -14.19 -9.69 -5.99
CA PRO A 83 -14.14 -11.14 -6.18
C PRO A 83 -12.70 -11.64 -6.39
N LEU A 84 -11.86 -11.53 -5.36
CA LEU A 84 -10.48 -12.00 -5.37
C LEU A 84 -10.43 -13.48 -4.97
N THR A 85 -9.79 -14.31 -5.79
CA THR A 85 -9.55 -15.73 -5.48
C THR A 85 -8.21 -15.89 -4.78
N ALA A 86 -7.99 -17.06 -4.17
CA ALA A 86 -6.68 -17.45 -3.64
C ALA A 86 -5.57 -17.32 -4.68
N ALA A 87 -5.78 -17.82 -5.89
CA ALA A 87 -4.82 -17.74 -6.99
C ALA A 87 -4.53 -16.29 -7.41
N HIS A 88 -5.54 -15.42 -7.45
CA HIS A 88 -5.33 -13.99 -7.74
C HIS A 88 -4.46 -13.32 -6.66
N ALA A 89 -4.65 -13.68 -5.40
CA ALA A 89 -3.87 -13.16 -4.30
C ALA A 89 -2.40 -13.63 -4.35
N ASP A 90 -2.17 -14.90 -4.65
CA ASP A 90 -0.81 -15.45 -4.76
C ASP A 90 -0.09 -14.88 -5.99
N ARG A 91 -0.79 -14.72 -7.13
CA ARG A 91 -0.26 -14.02 -8.31
C ARG A 91 0.13 -12.56 -8.00
N TYR A 92 -0.74 -11.83 -7.31
CA TYR A 92 -0.46 -10.45 -6.89
C TYR A 92 0.84 -10.35 -6.08
N LEU A 93 1.06 -11.26 -5.14
CA LEU A 93 2.28 -11.29 -4.32
C LEU A 93 3.51 -11.67 -5.16
N ALA A 94 3.40 -12.66 -6.04
CA ALA A 94 4.47 -13.05 -6.96
C ALA A 94 4.91 -11.90 -7.88
N GLU A 95 3.96 -11.17 -8.46
CA GLU A 95 4.25 -9.97 -9.29
C GLU A 95 4.98 -8.88 -8.48
N HIS A 96 4.62 -8.70 -7.22
CA HIS A 96 5.25 -7.71 -6.35
C HIS A 96 6.71 -8.02 -6.02
N ARG A 97 7.16 -9.29 -6.07
CA ARG A 97 8.58 -9.65 -5.97
C ARG A 97 9.43 -8.95 -7.03
N HIS A 98 8.92 -8.84 -8.26
CA HIS A 98 9.63 -8.13 -9.32
C HIS A 98 9.80 -6.64 -8.98
N SER A 99 8.77 -6.01 -8.42
CA SER A 99 8.81 -4.59 -8.04
C SER A 99 9.74 -4.31 -6.85
N ALA A 100 10.02 -5.30 -6.00
CA ALA A 100 10.84 -5.13 -4.80
C ALA A 100 12.27 -4.66 -5.09
N ARG A 101 12.83 -5.04 -6.25
CA ARG A 101 14.15 -4.55 -6.69
C ARG A 101 14.20 -3.03 -6.85
N LEU A 102 13.06 -2.38 -7.14
CA LEU A 102 12.98 -0.93 -7.29
C LEU A 102 13.28 -0.21 -5.97
N VAL A 103 12.96 -0.82 -4.84
CA VAL A 103 13.28 -0.29 -3.50
C VAL A 103 14.60 -0.81 -2.93
N GLY A 104 15.31 -1.68 -3.65
CA GLY A 104 16.64 -2.19 -3.27
C GLY A 104 16.64 -3.58 -2.63
N LEU A 105 15.50 -4.28 -2.64
CA LEU A 105 15.42 -5.66 -2.16
C LEU A 105 15.85 -6.66 -3.23
N ASP A 106 16.42 -7.78 -2.79
CA ASP A 106 16.52 -8.97 -3.63
C ASP A 106 15.11 -9.59 -3.80
N PRO A 107 14.57 -9.73 -5.03
CA PRO A 107 13.30 -10.42 -5.27
C PRO A 107 13.25 -11.84 -4.67
N GLY A 108 14.40 -12.51 -4.55
CA GLY A 108 14.56 -13.82 -3.91
C GLY A 108 14.09 -13.85 -2.45
N SER A 109 14.31 -12.75 -1.73
CA SER A 109 14.00 -12.60 -0.30
C SER A 109 12.55 -12.24 0.03
N VAL A 110 11.75 -11.89 -0.98
CA VAL A 110 10.37 -11.40 -0.80
C VAL A 110 9.37 -12.57 -0.91
N PRO A 111 8.38 -12.67 0.00
CA PRO A 111 7.34 -13.70 -0.06
C PRO A 111 6.64 -13.79 -1.42
N ALA A 112 6.50 -15.00 -1.94
CA ALA A 112 5.90 -15.29 -3.24
C ALA A 112 4.39 -15.46 -3.22
N ASN A 113 3.83 -15.75 -2.05
CA ASN A 113 2.44 -16.14 -1.89
C ASN A 113 1.96 -15.82 -0.48
N ARG A 114 0.66 -16.05 -0.23
CA ARG A 114 0.04 -15.73 1.06
C ARG A 114 0.60 -16.54 2.22
N ALA A 115 1.02 -17.79 1.98
CA ALA A 115 1.57 -18.64 3.04
C ALA A 115 2.93 -18.11 3.52
N GLU A 116 3.83 -17.78 2.58
CA GLU A 116 5.12 -17.16 2.90
C GLU A 116 4.95 -15.78 3.55
N LEU A 117 3.99 -14.97 3.10
CA LEU A 117 3.73 -13.66 3.69
C LEU A 117 3.21 -13.79 5.13
N ALA A 118 2.34 -14.76 5.40
CA ALA A 118 1.86 -15.04 6.75
C ALA A 118 3.00 -15.54 7.66
N ALA A 119 3.88 -16.41 7.15
CA ALA A 119 5.06 -16.88 7.87
C ALA A 119 6.05 -15.73 8.18
N TYR A 120 6.26 -14.83 7.21
CA TYR A 120 7.04 -13.61 7.40
C TYR A 120 6.48 -12.75 8.55
N PHE A 121 5.18 -12.45 8.55
CA PHE A 121 4.57 -11.67 9.61
C PHE A 121 4.61 -12.36 10.97
N ALA A 122 4.43 -13.68 11.02
CA ALA A 122 4.55 -14.44 12.26
C ALA A 122 5.96 -14.33 12.86
N ARG A 123 7.01 -14.32 12.02
CA ARG A 123 8.40 -14.16 12.45
C ARG A 123 8.71 -12.76 12.97
N VAL A 124 8.26 -11.71 12.27
CA VAL A 124 8.59 -10.31 12.61
C VAL A 124 7.75 -9.77 13.76
N ARG A 125 6.53 -10.29 13.99
CA ARG A 125 5.61 -9.76 15.01
C ARG A 125 6.25 -9.56 16.41
N PRO A 126 7.06 -10.49 16.95
CA PRO A 126 7.70 -10.32 18.26
C PRO A 126 8.73 -9.19 18.33
N GLU A 127 9.24 -8.72 17.19
CA GLU A 127 10.26 -7.66 17.08
C GLU A 127 9.63 -6.26 17.02
N LEU A 128 8.30 -6.16 16.85
CA LEU A 128 7.63 -4.88 16.65
C LEU A 128 7.37 -4.16 17.97
N ALA A 129 7.66 -2.86 17.99
CA ALA A 129 7.30 -1.95 19.07
C ALA A 129 6.58 -0.70 18.53
N ALA A 130 5.57 -0.22 19.25
CA ALA A 130 4.93 1.05 18.98
C ALA A 130 5.54 2.15 19.87
N GLY A 131 6.67 2.69 19.44
CA GLY A 131 7.33 3.82 20.12
C GLY A 131 6.57 5.15 19.98
N PRO A 132 7.02 6.21 20.68
CA PRO A 132 6.43 7.56 20.60
C PRO A 132 6.23 8.05 19.16
N GLU A 133 7.19 7.78 18.28
CA GLU A 133 7.17 8.15 16.86
C GLU A 133 6.03 7.46 16.11
N ALA A 134 5.73 6.19 16.43
CA ALA A 134 4.62 5.47 15.84
C ALA A 134 3.26 6.09 16.23
N HIS A 135 3.15 6.57 17.47
CA HIS A 135 1.97 7.30 17.94
C HIS A 135 1.84 8.68 17.29
N GLU A 136 2.95 9.43 17.14
CA GLU A 136 2.95 10.69 16.39
C GLU A 136 2.49 10.50 14.93
N VAL A 137 2.92 9.41 14.28
CA VAL A 137 2.49 9.05 12.92
C VAL A 137 1.00 8.71 12.87
N ASP A 138 0.47 7.91 13.81
CA ASP A 138 -0.96 7.59 13.84
C ASP A 138 -1.83 8.83 14.08
N ASP A 139 -1.46 9.69 15.03
CA ASP A 139 -2.17 10.93 15.31
C ASP A 139 -2.16 11.86 14.10
N PHE A 140 -1.00 11.96 13.44
CA PHE A 140 -0.86 12.69 12.19
C PHE A 140 -1.79 12.14 11.09
N LEU A 141 -1.81 10.82 10.88
CA LEU A 141 -2.66 10.20 9.86
C LEU A 141 -4.15 10.39 10.15
N ARG A 142 -4.54 10.40 11.44
CA ARG A 142 -5.94 10.62 11.85
C ARG A 142 -6.36 12.08 11.69
N ARG A 143 -5.47 13.03 11.94
CA ARG A 143 -5.74 14.48 11.93
C ARG A 143 -4.62 15.26 11.26
N PRO A 144 -4.44 15.12 9.93
CA PRO A 144 -3.40 15.85 9.24
C PRO A 144 -3.63 17.36 9.34
N PRO A 145 -2.57 18.18 9.45
CA PRO A 145 -2.66 19.63 9.28
C PRO A 145 -3.34 19.94 7.95
N THR A 146 -4.35 20.78 7.99
CA THR A 146 -5.24 21.03 6.85
C THR A 146 -5.62 22.50 6.86
N HIS A 147 -5.74 23.12 5.69
CA HIS A 147 -6.18 24.51 5.55
C HIS A 147 -7.54 24.71 6.28
N PRO A 148 -7.76 25.82 7.00
CA PRO A 148 -8.98 26.03 7.79
C PRO A 148 -10.29 25.77 7.03
N LEU A 149 -10.35 26.17 5.76
CA LEU A 149 -11.51 25.94 4.88
C LEU A 149 -11.82 24.46 4.60
N LEU A 150 -10.83 23.58 4.72
CA LEU A 150 -10.96 22.14 4.47
C LEU A 150 -11.18 21.34 5.76
N VAL A 151 -11.21 21.98 6.93
CA VAL A 151 -11.46 21.34 8.22
C VAL A 151 -12.79 20.56 8.23
N PRO A 152 -13.92 21.08 7.75
CA PRO A 152 -15.17 20.31 7.72
C PRO A 152 -15.06 19.04 6.88
N ALA A 153 -14.37 19.10 5.74
CA ALA A 153 -14.14 17.94 4.89
C ALA A 153 -13.23 16.89 5.57
N ARG A 154 -12.19 17.34 6.29
CA ARG A 154 -11.34 16.45 7.10
C ARG A 154 -12.16 15.75 8.20
N GLU A 155 -12.95 16.50 8.95
CA GLU A 155 -13.74 15.96 10.06
C GLU A 155 -14.84 15.00 9.60
N LEU A 156 -15.49 15.31 8.47
CA LEU A 156 -16.61 14.50 7.96
C LEU A 156 -16.14 13.29 7.16
N LEU A 157 -15.16 13.44 6.28
CA LEU A 157 -14.74 12.42 5.31
C LEU A 157 -13.44 11.75 5.74
N TRP A 158 -12.37 12.53 5.90
CA TRP A 158 -11.03 11.97 6.17
C TRP A 158 -11.00 11.15 7.46
N ARG A 159 -11.55 11.67 8.56
CA ARG A 159 -11.59 10.93 9.83
C ARG A 159 -12.32 9.59 9.72
N ARG A 160 -13.35 9.48 8.88
CA ARG A 160 -14.06 8.21 8.65
C ARG A 160 -13.18 7.22 7.89
N VAL A 161 -12.45 7.68 6.88
CA VAL A 161 -11.50 6.88 6.11
C VAL A 161 -10.33 6.44 6.98
N ALA A 162 -9.67 7.38 7.68
CA ALA A 162 -8.55 7.09 8.58
C ALA A 162 -8.96 6.13 9.70
N ARG A 163 -10.16 6.30 10.28
CA ARG A 163 -10.69 5.36 11.27
C ARG A 163 -10.91 3.98 10.67
N LEU A 164 -11.52 3.87 9.49
CA LEU A 164 -11.73 2.57 8.85
C LEU A 164 -10.41 1.89 8.46
N ALA A 165 -9.41 2.66 8.03
CA ALA A 165 -8.07 2.16 7.74
C ALA A 165 -7.41 1.60 9.01
N TYR A 166 -7.44 2.35 10.11
CA TYR A 166 -6.92 1.88 11.39
C TYR A 166 -7.70 0.66 11.92
N ASP A 167 -9.03 0.69 11.88
CA ASP A 167 -9.88 -0.44 12.28
C ASP A 167 -9.63 -1.69 11.42
N SER A 168 -9.02 -1.55 10.24
CA SER A 168 -8.68 -2.67 9.35
C SER A 168 -7.37 -3.37 9.70
N LEU A 169 -6.56 -2.79 10.59
CA LEU A 169 -5.30 -3.37 11.05
C LEU A 169 -5.52 -4.76 11.69
N PRO A 170 -4.51 -5.64 11.63
CA PRO A 170 -4.59 -6.94 12.31
C PRO A 170 -4.65 -6.77 13.84
N PRO A 171 -5.23 -7.73 14.59
CA PRO A 171 -5.40 -7.62 16.04
C PRO A 171 -4.11 -7.30 16.80
N TYR A 172 -2.97 -7.84 16.37
CA TYR A 172 -1.69 -7.57 17.03
C TYR A 172 -1.24 -6.10 16.93
N ALA A 173 -1.63 -5.40 15.86
CA ALA A 173 -1.29 -3.98 15.74
C ALA A 173 -2.11 -3.17 16.73
N HIS A 174 -3.39 -3.53 16.94
CA HIS A 174 -4.22 -2.94 17.98
C HIS A 174 -3.61 -3.14 19.38
N GLU A 175 -3.10 -4.34 19.67
CA GLU A 175 -2.35 -4.65 20.90
C GLU A 175 -1.11 -3.75 21.03
N LEU A 176 -0.27 -3.66 19.99
CA LEU A 176 0.93 -2.81 19.98
C LEU A 176 0.61 -1.34 20.28
N TYR A 177 -0.45 -0.80 19.68
CA TYR A 177 -0.88 0.58 19.90
C TYR A 177 -1.69 0.79 21.19
N GLY A 178 -1.93 -0.27 21.99
CA GLY A 178 -2.69 -0.19 23.23
C GLY A 178 -4.17 0.16 23.06
N ARG A 179 -4.78 -0.20 21.92
CA ARG A 179 -6.20 0.10 21.63
C ARG A 179 -6.98 -1.19 21.38
N PRO A 180 -8.24 -1.32 21.82
CA PRO A 180 -9.03 -2.52 21.57
C PRO A 180 -9.28 -2.71 20.07
N ALA A 181 -9.12 -3.95 19.59
CA ALA A 181 -9.46 -4.32 18.23
C ALA A 181 -11.00 -4.34 18.05
N PRO A 182 -11.56 -3.69 17.02
CA PRO A 182 -12.98 -3.77 16.72
C PRO A 182 -13.37 -5.18 16.22
N PRO A 183 -14.64 -5.59 16.34
CA PRO A 183 -15.09 -6.88 15.84
C PRO A 183 -14.80 -7.03 14.33
N PRO A 184 -14.13 -8.12 13.88
CA PRO A 184 -13.74 -8.29 12.49
C PRO A 184 -14.90 -8.20 11.50
N ALA A 185 -16.08 -8.74 11.87
CA ALA A 185 -17.29 -8.71 11.05
C ALA A 185 -17.79 -7.27 10.80
N THR A 186 -17.76 -6.40 11.82
CA THR A 186 -18.16 -4.99 11.72
C THR A 186 -17.27 -4.24 10.75
N VAL A 187 -15.96 -4.43 10.85
CA VAL A 187 -14.99 -3.80 9.96
C VAL A 187 -15.14 -4.32 8.53
N THR A 188 -15.31 -5.63 8.34
CA THR A 188 -15.54 -6.22 7.01
C THR A 188 -16.82 -5.68 6.37
N ARG A 189 -17.91 -5.52 7.14
CA ARG A 189 -19.15 -4.91 6.64
C ARG A 189 -18.91 -3.46 6.17
N ARG A 190 -18.16 -2.68 6.94
CA ARG A 190 -17.81 -1.29 6.58
C ARG A 190 -16.92 -1.23 5.34
N LEU A 191 -15.90 -2.09 5.24
CA LEU A 191 -15.05 -2.19 4.06
C LEU A 191 -15.84 -2.61 2.81
N ARG A 192 -16.76 -3.57 2.93
CA ARG A 192 -17.67 -3.96 1.84
C ARG A 192 -18.56 -2.80 1.40
N ALA A 193 -19.20 -2.11 2.34
CA ALA A 193 -20.05 -0.96 2.05
C ALA A 193 -19.26 0.15 1.35
N THR A 194 -18.09 0.53 1.89
CA THR A 194 -17.20 1.53 1.28
C THR A 194 -16.76 1.09 -0.12
N GLY A 195 -16.32 -0.17 -0.28
CA GLY A 195 -15.93 -0.72 -1.57
C GLY A 195 -17.06 -0.67 -2.60
N THR A 196 -18.28 -1.04 -2.20
CA THR A 196 -19.47 -0.98 -3.07
C THR A 196 -19.79 0.46 -3.49
N VAL A 197 -19.76 1.41 -2.55
CA VAL A 197 -19.97 2.84 -2.88
C VAL A 197 -18.91 3.33 -3.86
N LEU A 198 -17.62 3.05 -3.61
CA LEU A 198 -16.53 3.47 -4.49
C LEU A 198 -16.61 2.83 -5.89
N ARG A 199 -17.04 1.56 -5.97
CA ARG A 199 -17.28 0.86 -7.24
C ARG A 199 -18.56 1.30 -7.96
N ALA A 200 -19.51 1.92 -7.27
CA ALA A 200 -20.70 2.52 -7.88
C ALA A 200 -20.40 3.90 -8.53
N ILE A 201 -19.35 4.61 -8.09
CA ILE A 201 -18.91 5.87 -8.73
C ILE A 201 -18.56 5.59 -10.20
N PRO A 202 -19.15 6.27 -11.20
CA PRO A 202 -18.84 6.04 -12.61
C PRO A 202 -17.34 6.08 -12.90
N ALA A 203 -16.83 5.15 -13.72
CA ALA A 203 -15.40 5.06 -14.04
C ALA A 203 -14.82 6.38 -14.56
N ARG A 204 -15.61 7.12 -15.37
CA ARG A 204 -15.27 8.45 -15.87
C ARG A 204 -15.00 9.48 -14.77
N LEU A 205 -15.56 9.32 -13.57
CA LEU A 205 -15.34 10.21 -12.41
C LEU A 205 -14.29 9.62 -11.47
N ARG A 206 -14.33 8.31 -11.23
CA ARG A 206 -13.45 7.60 -10.28
C ARG A 206 -11.97 7.84 -10.54
N TRP A 207 -11.56 7.83 -11.82
CA TRP A 207 -10.15 7.92 -12.20
C TRP A 207 -9.64 9.35 -12.41
N GLN A 208 -10.49 10.37 -12.26
CA GLN A 208 -10.10 11.76 -12.49
C GLN A 208 -9.33 12.40 -11.35
N LEU A 209 -9.32 11.77 -10.16
CA LEU A 209 -8.57 12.26 -9.02
C LEU A 209 -7.06 12.23 -9.31
N PRO A 210 -6.32 13.31 -8.99
CA PRO A 210 -4.86 13.33 -9.10
C PRO A 210 -4.23 12.15 -8.36
N PRO A 211 -3.17 11.50 -8.89
CA PRO A 211 -2.35 11.93 -10.03
C PRO A 211 -2.79 11.41 -11.42
N ARG A 212 -4.00 10.83 -11.55
CA ARG A 212 -4.54 10.25 -12.80
C ARG A 212 -3.66 9.16 -13.44
N HIS A 213 -2.88 8.43 -12.64
CA HIS A 213 -1.99 7.36 -13.11
C HIS A 213 -2.70 6.32 -13.99
N ILE A 214 -3.92 5.93 -13.59
CA ILE A 214 -4.72 4.94 -14.30
C ILE A 214 -5.18 5.46 -15.68
N LEU A 215 -5.59 6.73 -15.77
CA LEU A 215 -5.97 7.33 -17.05
C LEU A 215 -4.77 7.39 -17.99
N ARG A 216 -3.60 7.84 -17.49
CA ARG A 216 -2.37 7.87 -18.30
C ARG A 216 -1.93 6.47 -18.77
N ALA A 217 -2.15 5.44 -17.96
CA ALA A 217 -1.89 4.06 -18.36
C ALA A 217 -2.89 3.58 -19.42
N MET A 218 -4.18 3.89 -19.27
CA MET A 218 -5.21 3.56 -20.26
C MET A 218 -4.95 4.27 -21.60
N ASP A 219 -4.55 5.54 -21.59
CA ASP A 219 -4.19 6.29 -22.79
C ASP A 219 -2.98 5.67 -23.49
N ARG A 220 -2.00 5.18 -22.73
CA ARG A 220 -0.78 4.54 -23.24
C ARG A 220 -1.00 3.13 -23.77
N LEU A 221 -1.77 2.30 -23.05
CA LEU A 221 -1.97 0.87 -23.34
C LEU A 221 -3.18 0.60 -24.25
N GLY A 222 -4.02 1.62 -24.47
CA GLY A 222 -5.19 1.53 -25.32
C GLY A 222 -6.46 0.98 -24.65
N PRO A 223 -7.57 0.88 -25.40
CA PRO A 223 -8.90 0.62 -24.86
C PRO A 223 -9.08 -0.71 -24.11
N ALA A 224 -8.25 -1.71 -24.41
CA ALA A 224 -8.28 -3.03 -23.77
C ALA A 224 -7.78 -3.01 -22.30
N ALA A 225 -6.96 -2.03 -21.93
CA ALA A 225 -6.38 -1.90 -20.59
C ALA A 225 -7.34 -1.29 -19.53
N ARG A 226 -8.65 -1.28 -19.79
CA ARG A 226 -9.66 -0.68 -18.89
C ARG A 226 -9.89 -1.57 -17.66
N PRO A 227 -9.63 -1.07 -16.43
CA PRO A 227 -9.91 -1.84 -15.22
C PRO A 227 -11.40 -2.15 -15.09
N ALA A 228 -11.74 -3.42 -14.89
CA ALA A 228 -13.12 -3.84 -14.68
C ALA A 228 -13.46 -3.85 -13.17
N PRO A 229 -14.58 -3.25 -12.74
CA PRO A 229 -14.92 -3.11 -11.32
C PRO A 229 -15.30 -4.41 -10.62
N TYR A 230 -15.67 -5.45 -11.39
CA TYR A 230 -16.14 -6.75 -10.88
C TYR A 230 -15.57 -7.96 -11.62
N LYS A 231 -14.59 -7.74 -12.50
CA LYS A 231 -13.94 -8.82 -13.25
C LYS A 231 -12.44 -8.64 -13.11
N ILE A 232 -11.74 -9.73 -12.80
CA ILE A 232 -10.31 -9.82 -12.99
C ILE A 232 -10.17 -10.51 -14.35
N GLY A 233 -9.58 -9.81 -15.33
CA GLY A 233 -9.37 -10.38 -16.66
C GLY A 233 -8.49 -11.63 -16.58
N ARG A 234 -8.74 -12.58 -17.49
CA ARG A 234 -7.86 -13.75 -17.71
C ARG A 234 -6.50 -13.35 -18.33
N GLN A 235 -6.40 -12.14 -18.89
CA GLN A 235 -5.21 -11.67 -19.60
C GLN A 235 -3.96 -11.66 -18.70
N ALA A 236 -2.90 -12.17 -19.32
CA ALA A 236 -1.57 -12.41 -18.82
C ALA A 236 -0.95 -11.11 -18.25
N ALA A 237 -0.25 -11.23 -17.12
CA ALA A 237 0.45 -10.12 -16.50
C ALA A 237 1.41 -9.45 -17.50
N ILE A 238 1.84 -8.21 -17.23
CA ILE A 238 2.89 -7.55 -18.05
C ILE A 238 4.22 -8.35 -18.08
N LEU A 239 4.36 -9.30 -17.16
CA LEU A 239 5.52 -10.18 -17.01
C LEU A 239 5.37 -11.51 -17.75
N ASP A 240 4.16 -11.84 -18.23
CA ASP A 240 3.94 -13.09 -18.97
C ASP A 240 4.45 -12.91 -20.41
N PRO A 241 5.14 -13.92 -20.97
CA PRO A 241 5.57 -13.87 -22.36
C PRO A 241 4.35 -13.80 -23.29
N PRO A 242 4.44 -13.10 -24.44
CA PRO A 242 3.33 -13.02 -25.39
C PRO A 242 2.98 -14.43 -25.91
N GLY A 243 1.83 -14.98 -25.47
CA GLY A 243 1.30 -16.25 -25.97
C GLY A 243 0.57 -17.12 -24.94
N GLU A 244 0.83 -16.99 -23.64
CA GLU A 244 0.29 -17.93 -22.64
C GLU A 244 -1.13 -17.62 -22.14
N GLY A 245 -1.70 -16.47 -22.49
CA GLY A 245 -3.06 -16.07 -22.09
C GLY A 245 -4.19 -16.56 -23.00
N ALA A 246 -3.88 -17.36 -24.04
CA ALA A 246 -4.82 -17.81 -25.05
C ALA A 246 -4.74 -19.34 -25.23
N ALA A 247 -5.13 -20.09 -24.21
CA ALA A 247 -5.58 -21.47 -24.38
C ALA A 247 -6.81 -21.67 -23.47
N ASP A 248 -7.84 -22.28 -24.06
CA ASP A 248 -9.25 -22.33 -23.65
C ASP A 248 -9.56 -22.61 -22.16
#